data_AF-A0A1I2FBY8-F1
#
_entry.id   AF-A0A1I2FBY8-F1
#
_cell.length_a   1.000
_cell.length_b   1.000
_cell.length_c   1.000
_cell.angle_alpha   90.00
_cell.angle_beta   90.00
_cell.angle_gamma   90.00
#
_symmetry.space_group_name_H-M   'P 1'
#
loop_
_entity.id
_entity.type
_entity.pdbx_description
1 polymer ?
#
loop_
_entity_poly.entity_id
_entity_poly.type
_entity_poly.pdbx_seq_one_letter_code
_entity_poly.pdbx_strand_id
1 'polypeptide(L)'
;MPKYKTVNASEHDFANFEQLANAYGLNNTALFAAMVNYFKVTKADPRDPKADNPTDAIKALDKRLISFIKEQEKKLLIPMKEAIFDIAGTEGMPRRSDLRIVNANVKKIITGLKLDE
;
A
#
# COMPACT_ATOMS: atom_id res chain seq x y z
N MET A 1 28.03 -19.40 37.84
CA MET A 1 27.73 -17.96 37.75
C MET A 1 27.88 -17.51 36.30
N PRO A 2 26.99 -16.65 35.77
CA PRO A 2 27.16 -16.08 34.43
C PRO A 2 28.48 -15.30 34.34
N LYS A 3 29.22 -15.49 33.24
CA LYS A 3 30.50 -14.83 32.98
C LYS A 3 30.26 -13.57 32.17
N TYR A 4 30.37 -12.41 32.81
CA TYR A 4 30.17 -11.13 32.14
C TYR A 4 31.43 -10.65 31.41
N LYS A 5 31.20 -9.87 30.36
CA LYS A 5 32.24 -9.25 29.53
C LYS A 5 31.92 -7.77 29.38
N THR A 6 32.96 -6.94 29.27
CA THR A 6 32.84 -5.49 29.11
C THR A 6 33.18 -5.10 27.68
N VAL A 7 32.57 -4.00 27.22
CA VAL A 7 32.85 -3.34 25.95
C VAL A 7 33.21 -1.90 26.25
N ASN A 8 34.32 -1.42 25.70
CA ASN A 8 34.72 -0.02 25.83
C ASN A 8 34.00 0.83 24.77
N ALA A 9 33.51 1.99 25.18
CA ALA A 9 32.88 2.98 24.32
C ALA A 9 33.41 4.38 24.68
N SER A 10 33.35 5.32 23.73
CA SER A 10 33.59 6.72 24.05
C SER A 10 32.45 7.27 24.93
N GLU A 11 32.70 8.33 25.69
CA GLU A 11 31.67 8.96 26.53
C GLU A 11 30.46 9.41 25.72
N HIS A 12 30.71 10.00 24.54
CA HIS A 12 29.68 10.41 23.60
C HIS A 12 28.82 9.24 23.11
N ASP A 13 29.45 8.13 22.70
CA ASP A 13 28.72 6.98 22.17
C ASP A 13 27.92 6.28 23.27
N PHE A 14 28.46 6.23 24.49
CA PHE A 14 27.76 5.68 25.65
C PHE A 14 26.53 6.52 26.02
N ALA A 15 26.65 7.85 26.02
CA ALA A 15 25.52 8.74 26.26
C ALA A 15 24.40 8.56 25.20
N ASN A 16 24.77 8.46 23.93
CA ASN A 16 23.80 8.20 22.85
C ASN A 16 23.15 6.81 22.99
N PHE A 17 23.91 5.81 23.42
CA PHE A 17 23.40 4.47 23.68
C PHE A 17 22.38 4.47 24.82
N GLU A 18 22.63 5.20 25.91
CA GLU A 18 21.68 5.35 27.01
C GLU A 18 20.41 6.08 26.59
N GLN A 19 20.54 7.16 25.79
CA GLN A 19 19.38 7.85 25.23
C GLN A 19 18.53 6.92 24.36
N LEU A 20 19.17 6.10 23.53
CA LEU A 20 18.49 5.13 22.69
C LEU A 20 17.79 4.04 23.52
N ALA A 21 18.44 3.56 24.58
CA ALA A 21 17.87 2.57 25.49
C ALA A 21 16.60 3.13 26.16
N ASN A 22 16.69 4.36 26.68
CA ASN A 22 15.57 5.07 27.29
C ASN A 22 14.42 5.31 26.29
N ALA A 23 14.72 5.69 25.05
CA ALA A 23 13.71 5.91 24.01
C ALA A 23 12.92 4.64 23.69
N TYR A 24 13.52 3.46 23.84
CA TYR A 24 12.86 2.17 23.66
C TYR A 24 12.35 1.54 24.96
N GLY A 25 12.47 2.23 26.11
CA GLY A 25 12.06 1.69 27.41
C GLY A 25 12.88 0.46 27.83
N LEU A 26 14.13 0.37 27.37
CA LEU A 26 15.06 -0.72 27.65
C LEU A 26 16.18 -0.24 28.57
N ASN A 27 16.80 -1.17 29.30
CA ASN A 27 18.10 -0.91 29.92
C ASN A 27 19.24 -1.21 28.93
N ASN A 28 20.44 -0.73 29.26
CA ASN A 28 21.65 -0.88 28.43
C ASN A 28 21.94 -2.33 28.01
N THR A 29 21.80 -3.29 28.92
CA THR A 29 22.04 -4.71 28.61
C THR A 29 20.98 -5.31 27.69
N ALA A 30 19.72 -4.89 27.85
CA ALA A 30 18.60 -5.34 27.04
C ALA A 30 18.68 -4.75 25.63
N LEU A 31 19.04 -3.48 25.49
CA LEU A 31 19.29 -2.86 24.19
C LEU A 31 20.44 -3.56 23.46
N PHE A 32 21.56 -3.84 24.14
CA PHE A 32 22.68 -4.55 23.54
C PHE A 32 22.26 -5.94 23.00
N ALA A 33 21.53 -6.71 23.80
CA ALA A 33 21.02 -8.02 23.38
C ALA A 33 20.05 -7.91 22.19
N ALA A 34 19.16 -6.90 22.21
CA ALA A 34 18.22 -6.64 21.13
C ALA A 34 18.94 -6.26 19.83
N MET A 35 19.96 -5.40 19.89
CA MET A 35 20.78 -5.01 18.74
C MET A 35 21.48 -6.21 18.12
N VAL A 36 22.14 -7.05 18.93
CA VAL A 36 22.81 -8.28 18.45
C VAL A 36 21.80 -9.19 17.75
N ASN A 37 20.62 -9.39 18.34
CA ASN A 37 19.59 -10.22 17.73
C ASN A 37 19.06 -9.60 16.43
N TYR A 38 18.77 -8.29 16.43
CA TYR A 38 18.28 -7.56 15.28
C TYR A 38 19.22 -7.71 14.09
N PHE A 39 20.50 -7.31 14.22
CA PHE A 39 21.46 -7.40 13.11
C PHE A 39 21.73 -8.84 12.67
N LYS A 40 21.68 -9.82 13.60
CA LYS A 40 21.82 -11.24 13.26
C LYS A 40 20.67 -11.76 12.39
N VAL A 41 19.43 -11.34 12.70
CA VAL A 41 18.21 -11.79 12.01
C VAL A 41 18.01 -11.04 10.70
N THR A 42 18.13 -9.71 10.72
CA THR A 42 17.87 -8.85 9.55
C THR A 42 19.01 -8.87 8.53
N LYS A 43 20.22 -9.29 8.93
CA LYS A 43 21.46 -9.20 8.12
C LYS A 43 21.81 -7.77 7.70
N ALA A 44 21.19 -6.75 8.30
CA ALA A 44 21.50 -5.36 8.07
C ALA A 44 22.93 -5.05 8.54
N ASP A 45 23.70 -4.31 7.73
CA ASP A 45 24.99 -3.79 8.15
C ASP A 45 24.76 -2.55 9.04
N PRO A 46 25.12 -2.58 10.34
CA PRO A 46 24.91 -1.45 11.26
C PRO A 46 25.73 -0.20 10.89
N ARG A 47 26.66 -0.30 9.94
CA ARG A 47 27.45 0.82 9.43
C ARG A 47 26.81 1.50 8.23
N ASP A 48 25.82 0.85 7.61
CA ASP A 48 25.08 1.44 6.50
C ASP A 48 23.83 2.15 7.03
N PRO A 49 23.81 3.49 7.09
CA PRO A 49 22.64 4.23 7.54
C PRO A 49 21.45 4.10 6.56
N LYS A 50 21.67 3.55 5.36
CA LYS A 50 20.64 3.29 4.37
C LYS A 50 20.04 1.89 4.47
N ALA A 51 20.47 1.06 5.43
CA ALA A 51 19.97 -0.31 5.61
C ALA A 51 18.47 -0.35 5.34
N ASP A 52 18.11 -0.94 4.19
CA ASP A 52 16.83 -0.74 3.50
C ASP A 52 15.71 -0.66 4.52
N ASN A 53 15.15 0.55 4.70
CA ASN A 53 14.02 0.71 5.59
C ASN A 53 12.95 -0.25 5.06
N PRO A 54 12.50 -1.25 5.84
CA PRO A 54 11.52 -2.22 5.35
C PRO A 54 10.26 -1.54 4.81
N THR A 55 9.98 -0.32 5.27
CA THR A 55 8.94 0.57 4.74
C THR A 55 9.12 0.87 3.24
N ASP A 56 10.34 1.11 2.77
CA ASP A 56 10.61 1.46 1.37
C ASP A 56 10.54 0.23 0.47
N ALA A 57 10.95 -0.94 0.97
CA ALA A 57 10.72 -2.22 0.29
C ALA A 57 9.22 -2.54 0.15
N ILE A 58 8.42 -2.27 1.19
CA ILE A 58 6.96 -2.42 1.17
C ILE A 58 6.33 -1.46 0.17
N LYS A 59 6.74 -0.18 0.14
CA LYS A 59 6.26 0.80 -0.85
C LYS A 59 6.59 0.38 -2.29
N ALA A 60 7.80 -0.15 -2.52
CA ALA A 60 8.20 -0.64 -3.84
C ALA A 60 7.33 -1.84 -4.27
N LEU A 61 7.04 -2.76 -3.34
CA LEU A 61 6.15 -3.90 -3.58
C LEU A 61 4.73 -3.44 -3.92
N ASP A 62 4.17 -2.50 -3.16
CA ASP A 62 2.83 -1.96 -3.39
C ASP A 62 2.71 -1.29 -4.76
N LYS A 63 3.70 -0.46 -5.13
CA LYS A 63 3.75 0.15 -6.46
C LYS A 63 3.79 -0.89 -7.58
N ARG A 64 4.53 -1.99 -7.38
CA ARG A 64 4.61 -3.08 -8.36
C ARG A 64 3.27 -3.81 -8.48
N LEU A 65 2.59 -4.07 -7.36
CA LEU A 65 1.28 -4.70 -7.34
C LEU A 65 0.22 -3.85 -8.05
N ILE A 66 0.15 -2.55 -7.74
CA ILE A 66 -0.78 -1.62 -8.40
C ILE A 66 -0.52 -1.57 -9.91
N SER A 67 0.75 -1.53 -10.31
CA SER A 67 1.11 -1.52 -11.73
C SER A 67 0.66 -2.80 -12.44
N PHE A 68 0.84 -3.96 -11.80
CA PHE A 68 0.38 -5.23 -12.32
C PHE A 68 -1.15 -5.27 -12.48
N ILE A 69 -1.91 -4.83 -11.47
CA ILE A 69 -3.37 -4.79 -11.53
C ILE A 69 -3.84 -3.91 -12.69
N LYS A 70 -3.27 -2.71 -12.86
CA LYS A 70 -3.61 -1.82 -13.98
C LYS A 70 -3.30 -2.44 -15.33
N GLU A 71 -2.21 -3.18 -15.44
CA GLU A 71 -1.83 -3.87 -16.66
C GLU A 71 -2.79 -5.03 -16.98
N GLN A 72 -3.20 -5.82 -15.99
CA GLN A 72 -4.20 -6.87 -16.14
C GLN A 72 -5.58 -6.28 -16.50
N GLU A 73 -5.96 -5.17 -15.88
CA GLU A 73 -7.20 -4.47 -16.20
C GLU A 73 -7.23 -4.03 -17.68
N LYS A 74 -6.14 -3.40 -18.13
CA LYS A 74 -6.00 -2.94 -19.52
C LYS A 74 -5.97 -4.10 -20.53
N LYS A 75 -5.27 -5.18 -20.21
CA LYS A 75 -5.05 -6.29 -21.16
C LYS A 75 -6.20 -7.27 -21.24
N LEU A 76 -6.93 -7.49 -20.14
CA LEU A 76 -7.92 -8.57 -20.05
C LEU A 76 -9.32 -8.04 -19.70
N LEU A 77 -9.46 -7.31 -18.60
CA LEU A 77 -10.78 -6.93 -18.08
C LEU A 77 -11.50 -5.92 -18.97
N ILE A 78 -10.79 -4.90 -19.49
CA ILE A 78 -11.38 -3.91 -20.40
C ILE A 78 -11.85 -4.58 -21.71
N PRO A 79 -11.01 -5.36 -22.43
CA PRO A 79 -11.46 -6.07 -23.62
C PRO A 79 -12.63 -7.03 -23.38
N MET A 80 -12.64 -7.77 -22.26
CA MET A 80 -13.77 -8.64 -21.92
C MET A 80 -15.06 -7.84 -21.69
N LYS A 81 -14.97 -6.72 -20.98
CA LYS A 81 -16.10 -5.83 -20.76
C LYS A 81 -16.64 -5.29 -22.08
N GLU A 82 -15.77 -4.81 -22.96
CA GLU A 82 -16.15 -4.31 -24.28
C GLU A 82 -16.80 -5.40 -25.13
N ALA A 83 -16.21 -6.59 -25.19
CA ALA A 83 -16.78 -7.74 -25.90
C ALA A 83 -18.17 -8.13 -25.37
N ILE A 84 -18.39 -8.13 -24.05
CA ILE A 84 -19.71 -8.38 -23.46
C ILE A 84 -20.73 -7.31 -23.86
N PHE A 85 -20.34 -6.03 -23.85
CA PHE A 85 -21.23 -4.94 -24.29
C PHE A 85 -21.53 -5.01 -25.79
N ASP A 86 -20.57 -5.40 -26.61
CA ASP A 86 -20.77 -5.59 -28.04
C ASP A 86 -21.73 -6.75 -28.30
N ILE A 87 -21.53 -7.90 -27.63
CA ILE A 87 -22.43 -9.06 -27.71
C ILE A 87 -23.85 -8.67 -27.27
N ALA A 88 -24.00 -8.02 -26.11
CA ALA A 88 -25.30 -7.55 -25.62
C ALA A 88 -25.95 -6.54 -26.59
N GLY A 89 -25.15 -5.70 -27.27
CA GLY A 89 -25.61 -4.79 -28.31
C GLY A 89 -26.03 -5.47 -29.62
N THR A 90 -25.60 -6.70 -29.86
CA THR A 90 -26.01 -7.52 -31.02
C THR A 90 -27.24 -8.39 -30.75
N GLU A 91 -27.51 -8.79 -29.50
CA GLU A 91 -28.64 -9.65 -29.13
C GLU A 91 -29.95 -8.88 -28.81
N GLY A 92 -30.09 -7.63 -29.26
CA GLY A 92 -31.33 -6.85 -29.10
C GLY A 92 -31.53 -6.24 -27.71
N MET A 93 -30.50 -6.22 -26.86
CA MET A 93 -30.51 -5.42 -25.63
C MET A 93 -30.28 -3.94 -26.00
N PRO A 94 -31.09 -2.99 -25.48
CA PRO A 94 -31.05 -1.59 -25.93
C PRO A 94 -29.67 -0.97 -25.72
N ARG A 95 -29.11 -0.34 -26.76
CA ARG A 95 -27.77 0.24 -26.71
C ARG A 95 -27.73 1.37 -25.68
N ARG A 96 -26.54 1.69 -25.17
CA ARG A 96 -26.33 2.80 -24.22
C ARG A 96 -26.86 4.15 -24.75
N SER A 97 -26.82 4.36 -26.07
CA SER A 97 -27.44 5.50 -26.75
C SER A 97 -28.95 5.52 -26.58
N ASP A 98 -29.58 4.37 -26.71
CA ASP A 98 -31.03 4.20 -26.73
C ASP A 98 -31.59 4.38 -25.31
N LEU A 99 -30.89 3.84 -24.30
CA LEU A 99 -31.19 4.08 -22.88
C LEU A 99 -31.07 5.55 -22.48
N ARG A 100 -30.11 6.29 -23.05
CA ARG A 100 -29.97 7.75 -22.80
C ARG A 100 -31.13 8.54 -23.42
N ILE A 101 -31.58 8.16 -24.62
CA ILE A 101 -32.71 8.79 -25.30
C ILE A 101 -34.01 8.53 -24.52
N VAL A 102 -34.23 7.29 -24.06
CA VAL A 102 -35.39 6.94 -23.22
C VAL A 102 -35.41 7.76 -21.93
N ASN A 103 -34.28 7.86 -21.22
CA ASN A 103 -34.20 8.68 -20.00
C ASN A 103 -34.48 10.17 -20.25
N ALA A 104 -34.00 10.72 -21.37
CA ALA A 104 -34.30 12.12 -21.72
C ALA A 104 -35.79 12.34 -22.02
N ASN A 105 -36.42 11.40 -22.72
CA ASN A 105 -37.85 11.46 -23.05
C ASN A 105 -38.73 11.25 -21.81
N VAL A 106 -38.40 10.29 -20.94
CA VAL A 106 -39.08 10.08 -19.66
C VAL A 106 -38.99 11.32 -18.78
N LYS A 107 -37.81 11.95 -18.71
CA LYS A 107 -37.62 13.18 -17.93
C LYS A 107 -38.44 14.35 -18.47
N LYS A 108 -38.54 14.50 -19.79
CA LYS A 108 -39.42 15.50 -20.45
C LYS A 108 -40.90 15.25 -20.13
N ILE A 109 -41.35 13.99 -20.17
CA ILE A 109 -42.73 13.62 -19.82
C ILE A 109 -43.02 13.92 -18.35
N ILE A 110 -42.15 13.51 -17.41
CA ILE A 110 -42.29 13.82 -15.98
C ILE A 110 -42.32 15.33 -15.74
N THR A 111 -41.53 16.10 -16.48
CA THR A 111 -41.51 17.57 -16.34
C THR A 111 -42.76 18.21 -16.94
N GLY A 112 -43.27 17.68 -18.06
CA GLY A 112 -44.51 18.14 -18.69
C GLY A 112 -45.78 17.74 -17.92
N LEU A 113 -45.73 16.66 -17.14
CA LEU A 113 -46.79 16.22 -16.23
C LEU A 113 -46.80 16.98 -14.89
N LYS A 114 -45.80 17.84 -14.62
CA LYS A 114 -45.77 18.76 -13.46
C LYS A 114 -46.37 20.13 -13.78
N LEU A 115 -47.40 20.17 -14.61
CA LEU A 115 -48.23 21.36 -14.77
C LEU A 115 -49.60 21.06 -14.16
N ASP A 116 -49.94 21.91 -13.20
CA ASP A 116 -51.21 22.06 -12.47
C ASP A 116 -51.19 21.54 -11.02
N GLU A 117 -50.39 22.21 -10.18
CA GLU A 117 -50.80 22.63 -8.83
C GLU A 117 -50.66 24.16 -8.71
#